data_AF-A0A0U1DG77-F1
#
_entry.id   AF-A0A0U1DG77-F1
#
_cell.length_a   1.000
_cell.length_b   1.000
_cell.length_c   1.000
_cell.angle_alpha   90.00
_cell.angle_beta   90.00
_cell.angle_gamma   90.00
#
_symmetry.space_group_name_H-M   'P 1'
#
loop_
_entity.id
_entity.type
_entity.pdbx_description
1 polymer ?
#
loop_
_entity_poly.entity_id
_entity_poly.type
_entity_poly.pdbx_seq_one_letter_code
_entity_poly.pdbx_strand_id
1 'polypeptide(L)'
;MARTPGGCAVDDCDGKHIAEGMCHYGDAPHKAKGLCKGCYGKANRVYSERKLPHFHALMPDDVREIRHLHATGEYSQVELARKFGVSGKAVSMIVRRKTWTDLE
;
A
#
# COMPACT_ATOMS: atom_id res chain seq x y z
N MET A 1 -2.90 -40.42 -11.18
CA MET A 1 -3.52 -39.10 -11.43
C MET A 1 -2.47 -38.04 -11.17
N ALA A 2 -1.81 -37.55 -12.22
CA ALA A 2 -0.78 -36.52 -12.08
C ALA A 2 -1.48 -35.22 -11.64
N ARG A 3 -1.08 -34.69 -10.49
CA ARG A 3 -1.52 -33.38 -10.01
C ARG A 3 -1.16 -32.36 -11.08
N THR A 4 -2.15 -31.67 -11.65
CA THR A 4 -1.91 -30.49 -12.48
C THR A 4 -0.99 -29.57 -11.69
N PRO A 5 0.27 -29.36 -12.11
CA PRO A 5 1.15 -28.48 -11.37
C PRO A 5 0.53 -27.09 -11.47
N GLY A 6 0.38 -26.42 -10.31
CA GLY A 6 -0.19 -25.08 -10.24
C GLY A 6 0.43 -24.20 -11.31
N GLY A 7 -0.37 -23.86 -12.31
CA GLY A 7 0.11 -23.39 -13.61
C GLY A 7 0.93 -22.11 -13.51
N CYS A 8 1.80 -21.92 -14.50
CA CYS A 8 2.41 -20.63 -14.75
C CYS A 8 1.31 -19.65 -15.15
N ALA A 9 1.29 -18.47 -14.56
CA ALA A 9 0.31 -17.43 -14.88
C ALA A 9 0.70 -16.58 -16.11
N VAL A 10 1.69 -17.02 -16.88
CA VAL A 10 2.20 -16.33 -18.08
C VAL A 10 1.57 -16.97 -19.31
N ASP A 11 0.94 -16.15 -20.15
CA ASP A 11 0.33 -16.59 -21.41
C ASP A 11 1.38 -17.26 -22.33
N ASP A 12 0.97 -18.32 -23.03
CA ASP A 12 1.82 -19.11 -23.95
C ASP A 12 3.10 -19.73 -23.32
N CYS A 13 3.10 -19.97 -22.00
CA CYS A 13 4.21 -20.66 -21.33
C CYS A 13 4.10 -22.20 -21.43
N ASP A 14 5.18 -22.86 -21.86
CA ASP A 14 5.30 -24.32 -21.97
C ASP A 14 5.47 -25.07 -20.63
N GLY A 15 5.53 -24.34 -19.50
CA GLY A 15 5.56 -24.88 -18.15
C GLY A 15 6.84 -25.62 -17.74
N LYS A 16 7.87 -25.71 -18.59
CA LYS A 16 9.10 -26.49 -18.29
C LYS A 16 9.83 -26.03 -17.03
N HIS A 17 9.90 -24.71 -16.82
CA HIS A 17 10.50 -24.13 -15.62
C HIS A 17 9.86 -24.64 -14.31
N ILE A 18 8.58 -25.00 -14.32
CA ILE A 18 7.90 -25.54 -13.13
C ILE A 18 8.43 -26.92 -12.78
N ALA A 19 8.61 -27.77 -13.80
CA ALA A 19 9.18 -29.11 -13.65
C ALA A 19 10.66 -29.06 -13.24
N GLU A 20 11.40 -28.08 -13.74
CA GLU A 20 12.81 -27.84 -13.38
C GLU A 20 13.00 -27.14 -12.03
N GLY A 21 11.92 -26.70 -11.39
CA GLY A 21 12.00 -26.00 -10.10
C GLY A 21 12.53 -24.56 -10.22
N MET A 22 12.64 -24.01 -11.43
CA MET A 22 13.25 -22.73 -11.74
C MET A 22 12.22 -21.62 -11.99
N CYS A 23 12.58 -20.38 -11.71
CA CYS A 23 11.73 -19.22 -11.95
C CYS A 23 11.65 -18.90 -13.44
N HIS A 24 10.46 -18.55 -13.90
CA HIS A 24 10.20 -18.20 -15.29
C HIS A 24 11.08 -17.03 -15.80
N TYR A 25 11.29 -16.01 -14.97
CA TYR A 25 12.01 -14.78 -15.35
C TYR A 25 13.41 -14.64 -14.73
N GLY A 26 13.99 -15.72 -14.17
CA GLY A 26 15.34 -15.63 -13.61
C GLY A 26 15.89 -16.94 -13.07
N ASP A 27 17.19 -16.95 -12.77
CA ASP A 27 17.96 -18.17 -12.49
C ASP A 27 17.85 -18.67 -11.03
N ALA A 28 16.76 -18.35 -10.34
CA ALA A 28 16.53 -18.74 -8.95
C ALA A 28 15.37 -19.75 -8.87
N PRO A 29 15.34 -20.64 -7.86
CA PRO A 29 14.25 -21.58 -7.70
C PRO A 29 12.90 -20.87 -7.51
N HIS A 30 11.84 -21.40 -8.14
CA HIS A 30 10.50 -20.85 -8.00
C HIS A 30 9.90 -21.18 -6.63
N LYS A 31 9.09 -20.26 -6.07
CA LYS A 31 8.44 -20.44 -4.76
C LYS A 31 6.93 -20.53 -4.85
N ALA A 32 6.32 -19.77 -5.76
CA ALA A 32 4.87 -19.79 -5.99
C ALA A 32 4.57 -19.36 -7.43
N LYS A 33 3.61 -20.05 -8.08
CA LYS A 33 3.13 -19.75 -9.45
C LYS A 33 4.26 -19.68 -10.51
N GLY A 34 5.31 -20.49 -10.37
CA GLY A 34 6.45 -20.46 -11.30
C GLY A 34 7.39 -19.25 -11.16
N LEU A 35 7.25 -18.43 -10.10
CA LEU A 35 8.07 -17.25 -9.87
C LEU A 35 8.97 -17.39 -8.62
N CYS A 36 10.20 -16.87 -8.67
CA CYS A 36 11.04 -16.69 -7.49
C CYS A 36 10.49 -15.59 -6.58
N LYS A 37 10.99 -15.46 -5.34
CA LYS A 37 10.55 -14.42 -4.38
C LYS A 37 10.60 -13.01 -4.98
N GLY A 38 11.66 -12.70 -5.75
CA GLY A 38 11.83 -11.40 -6.39
C GLY A 38 10.81 -11.14 -7.49
N CYS A 39 10.67 -12.07 -8.44
CA CYS A 39 9.73 -11.95 -9.55
C CYS A 39 8.28 -12.06 -9.10
N TYR A 40 7.98 -12.89 -8.10
CA TYR A 40 6.67 -12.93 -7.44
C TYR A 40 6.34 -11.59 -6.79
N GLY A 41 7.29 -11.01 -6.06
CA GLY A 41 7.15 -9.69 -5.48
C GLY A 41 6.94 -8.61 -6.54
N LYS A 42 7.63 -8.65 -7.68
CA LYS A 42 7.46 -7.71 -8.79
C LYS A 42 6.12 -7.86 -9.52
N ALA A 43 5.71 -9.08 -9.84
CA ALA A 43 4.43 -9.36 -10.49
C ALA A 43 3.22 -9.03 -9.60
N ASN A 44 3.38 -9.16 -8.28
CA ASN A 44 2.36 -8.82 -7.30
C ASN A 44 2.65 -7.49 -6.58
N ARG A 45 3.58 -6.68 -7.10
CA ARG A 45 3.81 -5.32 -6.62
C ARG A 45 2.65 -4.47 -7.12
N VAL A 46 1.55 -4.49 -6.38
CA VAL A 46 0.52 -3.46 -6.50
C VAL A 46 1.08 -2.18 -5.86
N TYR A 47 1.99 -1.52 -6.57
CA TYR A 47 2.36 -0.15 -6.26
C TYR A 47 1.39 0.74 -7.06
N SER A 48 0.70 1.64 -6.36
CA SER A 48 -0.05 2.79 -6.89
C SER A 48 -1.40 2.62 -7.61
N GLU A 49 -2.21 1.60 -7.34
CA GLU A 49 -3.68 1.79 -7.34
C GLU A 49 -4.21 1.85 -5.91
N ARG A 50 -3.56 2.69 -5.10
CA ARG A 50 -4.15 3.14 -3.85
C ARG A 50 -5.25 4.14 -4.16
N LYS A 51 -6.40 3.63 -4.58
CA LYS A 51 -7.68 4.20 -4.14
C LYS A 51 -7.82 3.82 -2.66
N LEU A 52 -6.90 4.31 -1.82
CA LEU A 52 -7.01 4.07 -0.38
C LEU A 52 -8.36 4.67 0.02
N PRO A 53 -9.19 3.93 0.75
CA PRO A 53 -10.40 4.52 1.28
C PRO A 53 -10.01 5.71 2.17
N HIS A 54 -10.88 6.72 2.23
CA HIS A 54 -10.65 8.01 2.89
C HIS A 54 -9.97 7.89 4.28
N PHE A 55 -10.24 6.83 5.04
CA PHE A 55 -9.63 6.54 6.33
C PHE A 55 -8.13 6.13 6.31
N HIS A 56 -7.53 5.87 5.14
CA HIS A 56 -6.11 5.52 4.99
C HIS A 56 -5.27 6.61 4.33
N ALA A 57 -5.90 7.65 3.76
CA ALA A 57 -5.22 8.77 3.12
C ALA A 57 -5.93 10.07 3.49
N LEU A 58 -5.26 10.91 4.28
CA LEU A 58 -5.76 12.22 4.67
C LEU A 58 -5.89 13.11 3.41
N MET A 59 -7.08 13.62 3.12
CA MET A 59 -7.35 14.49 1.97
C MET A 59 -7.12 15.97 2.32
N PRO A 60 -6.92 16.85 1.33
CA PRO A 60 -6.78 18.29 1.55
C PRO A 60 -7.90 18.91 2.40
N ASP A 61 -9.15 18.49 2.20
CA ASP A 61 -10.29 18.96 2.98
C ASP A 61 -10.23 18.52 4.44
N ASP A 62 -9.75 17.31 4.72
CA ASP A 62 -9.52 16.84 6.11
C ASP A 62 -8.45 17.68 6.81
N VAL A 63 -7.40 18.10 6.09
CA VAL A 63 -6.34 18.97 6.63
C VAL A 63 -6.94 20.31 7.05
N ARG A 64 -7.78 20.91 6.20
CA ARG A 64 -8.46 22.18 6.49
C ARG A 64 -9.38 22.04 7.70
N GLU A 65 -10.16 20.97 7.73
CA GLU A 65 -11.09 20.69 8.81
C GLU A 65 -10.36 20.45 10.14
N ILE A 66 -9.26 19.69 10.14
CA ILE A 66 -8.40 19.49 11.32
C ILE A 66 -7.88 20.84 11.85
N ARG A 67 -7.45 21.73 10.98
CA ARG A 67 -6.96 23.06 11.37
C ARG A 67 -8.08 23.94 11.92
N HIS A 68 -9.24 23.92 11.27
CA HIS A 68 -10.41 24.66 11.73
C HIS A 68 -10.86 24.19 13.12
N LEU A 69 -11.05 22.88 13.31
CA LEU A 69 -11.46 22.29 14.58
C LEU A 69 -10.40 22.44 15.69
N HIS A 70 -9.11 22.46 15.34
CA HIS A 70 -8.08 22.78 16.31
C HIS A 70 -8.10 24.27 16.70
N ALA A 71 -8.42 25.16 15.75
CA ALA A 71 -8.49 26.60 16.00
C ALA A 71 -9.68 27.00 16.90
N THR A 72 -10.76 26.21 16.96
CA THR A 72 -11.85 26.45 17.91
C THR A 72 -11.42 26.22 19.36
N GLY A 73 -10.35 25.45 19.60
CA GLY A 73 -9.89 25.08 20.93
C GLY A 73 -10.76 24.03 21.64
N GLU A 74 -11.85 23.59 21.02
CA GLU A 74 -12.79 22.61 21.58
C GLU A 74 -12.26 21.18 21.51
N TYR A 75 -11.32 20.91 20.60
CA TYR A 75 -10.76 19.58 20.38
C TYR A 75 -9.27 19.53 20.68
N SER A 76 -8.86 18.55 21.47
CA SER A 76 -7.44 18.23 21.62
C SER A 76 -6.88 17.52 20.38
N GLN A 77 -5.56 17.59 20.19
CA GLN A 77 -4.88 16.89 19.08
C GLN A 77 -5.11 15.36 19.12
N VAL A 78 -5.33 14.79 20.31
CA VAL A 78 -5.62 13.36 20.48
C VAL A 78 -7.03 13.02 20.02
N GLU A 79 -8.00 13.88 20.30
CA GLU A 79 -9.38 13.70 19.84
C GLU A 79 -9.51 13.85 18.33
N LEU A 80 -8.82 14.85 17.74
CA LEU A 80 -8.73 15.00 16.29
C LEU A 80 -8.06 13.78 15.65
N ALA A 81 -6.98 13.27 16.23
CA ALA A 81 -6.31 12.08 15.73
C ALA A 81 -7.26 10.86 15.69
N ARG A 82 -8.04 10.65 16.76
CA ARG A 82 -9.06 9.60 16.80
C ARG A 82 -10.19 9.84 15.80
N LYS A 83 -10.68 11.07 15.68
CA LYS A 83 -11.77 11.47 14.78
C LYS A 83 -11.42 11.22 13.31
N PHE A 84 -10.19 11.52 12.91
CA PHE A 84 -9.71 11.37 11.53
C PHE A 84 -8.93 10.07 11.27
N GLY A 85 -8.83 9.17 12.25
CA GLY A 85 -8.13 7.88 12.10
C GLY A 85 -6.62 8.01 11.85
N VAL A 86 -6.00 9.11 12.29
CA VAL A 86 -4.57 9.37 12.11
C VAL A 86 -3.80 9.38 13.43
N SER A 87 -2.47 9.38 13.35
CA SER A 87 -1.64 9.52 14.55
C SER A 87 -1.68 10.96 15.10
N GLY A 88 -1.58 11.11 16.43
CA GLY A 88 -1.45 12.44 17.06
C GLY A 88 -0.23 13.23 16.57
N LYS A 89 0.85 12.53 16.19
CA LYS A 89 2.02 13.14 15.56
C LYS A 89 1.67 13.79 14.22
N ALA A 90 0.85 13.13 13.40
CA ALA A 90 0.40 13.69 12.12
C ALA A 90 -0.43 14.96 12.34
N VAL A 91 -1.38 14.94 13.27
CA VAL A 91 -2.16 16.14 13.64
C VAL A 91 -1.26 17.27 14.10
N SER A 92 -0.27 16.99 14.96
CA SER A 92 0.70 17.98 15.41
C SER A 92 1.47 18.62 14.25
N MET A 93 1.91 17.83 13.27
CA MET A 93 2.60 18.34 12.07
C MET A 93 1.68 19.17 11.17
N ILE A 94 0.41 18.79 11.03
CA ILE A 94 -0.61 19.52 10.26
C ILE A 94 -0.91 20.88 10.89
N VAL A 95 -1.17 20.92 12.20
CA VAL A 95 -1.47 22.13 12.95
C VAL A 95 -0.28 23.07 12.98
N ARG A 96 0.94 22.55 13.15
CA ARG A 96 2.19 23.33 13.12
C ARG A 96 2.64 23.70 11.70
N ARG A 97 1.86 23.37 10.67
CA ARG A 97 2.17 23.60 9.25
C ARG A 97 3.55 23.09 8.82
N LYS A 98 4.01 21.98 9.42
CA LYS A 98 5.25 21.27 9.00
C LYS A 98 5.02 20.35 7.81
N THR A 99 3.77 19.99 7.56
CA THR A 99 3.28 19.25 6.40
C THR A 99 2.10 20.01 5.81
N TRP A 100 1.81 19.81 4.53
CA TRP A 100 0.71 20.48 3.83
C TRP A 100 0.82 22.01 3.90
N THR A 101 1.99 22.55 3.55
CA THR A 101 2.32 23.98 3.64
C THR A 101 1.50 24.85 2.69
N ASP A 102 1.11 24.28 1.55
CA ASP A 102 0.45 25.02 0.46
C ASP A 102 -1.08 25.03 0.59
N LEU A 103 -1.60 24.29 1.57
CA LEU A 103 -3.01 24.36 1.97
C LEU A 103 -3.13 25.43 3.06
N GLU A 104 -4.17 26.26 3.00
CA GLU A 104 -4.48 27.25 4.03
C GLU A 104 -5.06 26.62 5.30
#